data_AF-A0A9R1P926-F1
#
_entry.id   AF-A0A9R1P926-F1
#
_cell.length_a   1.000
_cell.length_b   1.000
_cell.length_c   1.000
_cell.angle_alpha   90.00
_cell.angle_beta   90.00
_cell.angle_gamma   90.00
#
_symmetry.space_group_name_H-M   'P 1'
#
loop_
_entity.id
_entity.type
_entity.pdbx_description
1 polymer ?
#
loop_
_entity_poly.entity_id
_entity_poly.type
_entity_poly.pdbx_seq_one_letter_code
_entity_poly.pdbx_strand_id
1 'polypeptide(L)'
;MFSVGAKRALLSVLCASFGLAIVLVSSGIVPAFTEDISRTVNVVHVVDTTRMNDGSTEPLSYVSLFSHTPGKLTQELMELRGEEFSCGRNMTIDFATFTMMYGCRSYKRSNIGWSKSEVPMLHVESDSSTDDARRTIVSIDTKSSTRWSLAINKQEIDDFTIHVDSNKLVHLGGKSEVDGWHTIRFAGGKSSPTKFELTLFWSINGTHASAKETKAEDFSPLVKLRTDVNRVTPMVAMVLEKLPRWSTHFGKSTSPYTLAFLTALPINI
;
A
#
# COMPACT_ATOMS: atom_id res chain seq x y z
N MET A 1 -4.10 32.08 42.62
CA MET A 1 -2.92 32.29 41.73
C MET A 1 -1.69 31.72 42.43
N PHE A 2 -0.98 30.74 41.84
CA PHE A 2 0.26 30.22 42.42
C PHE A 2 1.35 31.30 42.50
N SER A 3 2.10 31.33 43.60
CA SER A 3 3.28 32.20 43.74
C SER A 3 4.34 31.86 42.67
N VAL A 4 5.15 32.84 42.27
CA VAL A 4 6.21 32.66 41.25
C VAL A 4 7.19 31.54 41.65
N GLY A 5 7.49 31.39 42.95
CA GLY A 5 8.33 30.31 43.47
C GLY A 5 7.68 28.94 43.36
N ALA A 6 6.39 28.83 43.66
CA ALA A 6 5.63 27.58 43.52
C ALA A 6 5.54 27.12 42.05
N LYS A 7 5.42 28.07 41.11
CA LYS A 7 5.44 27.77 39.66
C LYS A 7 6.80 27.24 39.20
N ARG A 8 7.91 27.82 39.67
CA ARG A 8 9.27 27.34 39.34
C ARG A 8 9.53 25.96 39.92
N ALA A 9 9.15 25.72 41.18
CA ALA A 9 9.29 24.41 41.81
C ALA A 9 8.47 23.33 41.09
N LEU A 10 7.22 23.62 40.73
CA LEU A 10 6.37 22.71 39.95
C LEU A 10 7.00 22.39 38.58
N LEU A 11 7.53 23.40 37.89
CA LEU A 11 8.21 23.21 36.60
C LEU A 11 9.44 22.31 36.75
N SER A 12 10.27 22.52 37.78
CA SER A 12 11.43 21.67 38.05
C SER A 12 11.05 20.22 38.34
N VAL A 13 10.00 19.98 39.12
CA VAL A 13 9.51 18.62 39.41
C VAL A 13 8.97 17.96 38.14
N LEU A 14 8.19 18.68 37.33
CA LEU A 14 7.69 18.17 36.06
C LEU A 14 8.85 17.83 35.10
N CYS A 15 9.83 18.71 34.95
CA CYS A 15 11.02 18.44 34.13
C CYS A 15 11.82 17.23 34.64
N ALA A 16 12.02 17.10 35.96
CA ALA A 16 12.72 15.96 36.55
C ALA A 16 11.97 14.65 36.33
N SER A 17 10.65 14.65 36.54
CA SER A 17 9.80 13.47 36.29
C SER A 17 9.78 13.07 34.81
N PHE A 18 9.71 14.03 33.91
CA PHE A 18 9.74 13.80 32.47
C PHE A 18 11.11 13.27 32.01
N GLY A 19 12.20 13.86 32.52
CA GLY A 19 13.56 13.37 32.27
C GLY A 19 13.75 11.94 32.76
N LEU A 20 13.28 11.63 33.98
CA LEU A 20 13.33 10.27 34.54
C LEU A 20 12.52 9.29 33.68
N ALA A 21 11.32 9.66 33.24
CA ALA A 21 10.50 8.85 32.35
C ALA A 21 11.21 8.54 31.02
N ILE A 22 11.85 9.55 30.41
CA ILE A 22 12.68 9.35 29.20
C ILE A 22 13.81 8.36 29.46
N VAL A 23 14.52 8.48 30.58
CA VAL A 23 15.62 7.55 30.94
C VAL A 23 15.09 6.13 31.12
N LEU A 24 13.99 5.95 31.85
CA LEU A 24 13.40 4.62 32.09
C LEU A 24 12.92 3.94 30.80
N VAL A 25 12.32 4.70 29.87
CA VAL A 25 11.88 4.17 28.57
C VAL A 25 13.06 3.90 27.64
N SER A 26 14.02 4.83 27.55
CA SER A 26 15.19 4.68 26.67
C SER A 26 16.15 3.57 27.11
N SER A 27 16.22 3.28 28.41
CA SER A 27 16.98 2.15 28.97
C SER A 27 16.24 0.80 28.87
N GLY A 28 14.98 0.79 28.45
CA GLY A 28 14.17 -0.43 28.35
C GLY A 28 13.71 -1.02 29.69
N ILE A 29 13.92 -0.31 30.81
CA ILE A 29 13.42 -0.73 32.14
C ILE A 29 11.89 -0.72 32.15
N VAL A 30 11.29 0.32 31.56
CA VAL A 30 9.85 0.39 31.28
C VAL A 30 9.69 0.26 29.77
N PRO A 31 9.31 -0.92 29.25
CA PRO A 31 9.21 -1.11 27.81
C PRO A 31 8.11 -0.21 27.24
N ALA A 32 8.37 0.35 26.06
CA ALA A 32 7.39 1.19 25.37
C ALA A 32 6.15 0.40 24.91
N PHE A 33 6.28 -0.92 24.74
CA PHE A 33 5.22 -1.82 24.31
C PHE A 33 5.16 -3.06 25.21
N THR A 34 3.94 -3.47 25.53
CA THR A 34 3.60 -4.65 26.34
C THR A 34 2.45 -5.39 25.67
N GLU A 35 2.02 -6.54 26.22
CA GLU A 35 0.84 -7.23 25.71
C GLU A 35 -0.43 -6.36 25.83
N ASP A 36 -0.51 -5.54 26.89
CA ASP A 36 -1.61 -4.58 27.11
C ASP A 36 -1.47 -3.29 26.27
N ILE A 37 -0.23 -2.90 25.94
CA ILE A 37 0.10 -1.71 25.14
C ILE A 37 0.84 -2.17 23.89
N SER A 38 0.10 -2.77 22.97
CA SER A 38 0.69 -3.41 21.81
C SER A 38 1.19 -2.41 20.75
N ARG A 39 2.21 -2.82 19.99
CA ARG A 39 2.58 -2.12 18.75
C ARG A 39 1.95 -2.81 17.56
N THR A 40 1.25 -2.03 16.74
CA THR A 40 0.69 -2.54 15.50
C THR A 40 1.77 -2.74 14.43
N VAL A 41 1.88 -3.97 13.94
CA VAL A 41 2.82 -4.39 12.91
C VAL A 41 2.06 -5.06 11.77
N ASN A 42 2.22 -4.53 10.56
CA ASN A 42 1.63 -5.10 9.35
C ASN A 42 2.61 -6.12 8.78
N VAL A 43 2.16 -7.36 8.68
CA VAL A 43 2.85 -8.45 7.98
C VAL A 43 2.04 -8.76 6.74
N VAL A 44 2.63 -8.55 5.57
CA VAL A 44 1.91 -8.64 4.30
C VAL A 44 2.76 -9.44 3.33
N HIS A 45 2.22 -10.52 2.80
CA HIS A 45 2.78 -11.11 1.59
C HIS A 45 2.41 -10.22 0.41
N VAL A 46 3.40 -9.61 -0.22
CA VAL A 46 3.20 -8.76 -1.40
C VAL A 46 3.57 -9.55 -2.65
N VAL A 47 2.67 -9.52 -3.62
CA VAL A 47 2.88 -10.05 -4.97
C VAL A 47 2.80 -8.87 -5.92
N ASP A 48 3.94 -8.47 -6.46
CA ASP A 48 4.08 -7.27 -7.26
C ASP A 48 4.26 -7.64 -8.74
N THR A 49 3.25 -7.27 -9.54
CA THR A 49 3.21 -7.48 -10.99
C THR A 49 3.30 -6.17 -11.76
N THR A 50 3.57 -5.04 -11.09
CA THR A 50 3.62 -3.72 -11.71
C THR A 50 4.65 -3.62 -12.84
N ARG A 51 5.71 -4.44 -12.80
CA ARG A 51 6.78 -4.49 -13.81
C ARG A 51 6.56 -5.53 -14.90
N MET A 52 5.46 -6.28 -14.86
CA MET A 52 5.16 -7.35 -15.81
C MET A 52 4.44 -6.76 -17.03
N ASN A 53 5.20 -6.21 -17.98
CA ASN A 53 4.63 -5.61 -19.20
C ASN A 53 4.19 -6.65 -20.25
N ASP A 54 4.69 -7.88 -20.20
CA ASP A 54 4.54 -8.87 -21.27
C ASP A 54 3.99 -10.25 -20.82
N GLY A 55 3.63 -10.40 -19.54
CA GLY A 55 3.09 -11.65 -18.98
C GLY A 55 4.04 -12.85 -19.01
N SER A 56 5.32 -12.65 -19.38
CA SER A 56 6.36 -13.68 -19.49
C SER A 56 7.26 -13.75 -18.26
N THR A 57 7.38 -12.63 -17.54
CA THR A 57 8.20 -12.51 -16.32
C THR A 57 7.42 -12.99 -15.10
N GLU A 58 8.03 -13.69 -14.16
CA GLU A 58 7.35 -14.08 -12.91
C GLU A 58 7.11 -12.87 -11.99
N PRO A 59 6.00 -12.85 -11.23
CA PRO A 59 5.72 -11.77 -10.29
C PRO A 59 6.74 -11.73 -9.15
N LEU A 60 7.10 -10.52 -8.70
CA LEU A 60 7.98 -10.35 -7.54
C LEU A 60 7.19 -10.64 -6.27
N SER A 61 7.56 -11.70 -5.55
CA SER A 61 6.90 -12.12 -4.31
C SER A 61 7.81 -11.88 -3.11
N TYR A 62 7.30 -11.25 -2.04
CA TYR A 62 8.07 -11.03 -0.81
C TYR A 62 7.18 -10.74 0.38
N VAL A 63 7.64 -11.06 1.59
CA VAL A 63 6.96 -10.62 2.82
C VAL A 63 7.46 -9.23 3.19
N SER A 64 6.53 -8.30 3.38
CA SER A 64 6.80 -6.97 3.92
C SER A 64 6.35 -6.85 5.37
N LEU A 65 7.19 -6.20 6.17
CA LEU A 65 6.96 -5.88 7.57
C LEU A 65 7.04 -4.35 7.77
N PHE A 66 5.98 -3.73 8.27
CA PHE A 66 5.97 -2.29 8.50
C PHE A 66 4.99 -1.86 9.59
N SER A 67 5.23 -0.68 10.17
CA SER A 67 4.37 -0.10 11.21
C SER A 67 4.03 1.35 10.86
N HIS A 68 2.81 1.76 11.20
CA HIS A 68 2.43 3.17 11.18
C HIS A 68 2.90 3.90 12.43
N THR A 69 3.29 3.16 13.48
CA THR A 69 3.85 3.72 14.70
C THR A 69 5.30 4.13 14.45
N PRO A 70 5.67 5.40 14.74
CA PRO A 70 7.03 5.90 14.54
C PRO A 70 8.10 5.01 15.18
N GLY A 71 9.28 4.97 14.58
CA GLY A 71 10.43 4.19 15.04
C GLY A 71 10.78 3.02 14.13
N LYS A 72 11.96 2.42 14.35
CA LYS A 72 12.42 1.25 13.61
C LYS A 72 11.75 -0.03 14.12
N LEU A 73 11.90 -1.14 13.38
CA LEU A 73 11.37 -2.46 13.75
C LEU A 73 12.43 -3.34 14.45
N THR A 74 13.38 -2.72 15.15
CA THR A 74 14.58 -3.41 15.64
C THR A 74 14.26 -4.55 16.60
N GLN A 75 13.28 -4.36 17.49
CA GLN A 75 12.91 -5.38 18.48
C GLN A 75 12.13 -6.53 17.83
N GLU A 76 11.21 -6.20 16.92
CA GLU A 76 10.45 -7.17 16.12
C GLU A 76 11.39 -8.05 15.27
N LEU A 77 12.46 -7.45 14.73
CA LEU A 77 13.44 -8.16 13.92
C LEU A 77 14.39 -9.04 14.73
N MET A 78 14.52 -8.85 16.04
CA MET A 78 15.37 -9.72 16.86
C MET A 78 14.88 -11.17 16.86
N GLU A 79 13.56 -11.37 16.88
CA GLU A 79 12.92 -12.69 16.80
C GLU A 79 12.85 -13.23 15.36
N LEU A 80 13.01 -12.35 14.36
CA LEU A 80 12.93 -12.67 12.94
C LEU A 80 14.30 -12.80 12.24
N ARG A 81 15.41 -12.91 12.98
CA ARG A 81 16.77 -13.01 12.41
C ARG A 81 16.92 -14.13 11.37
N GLY A 82 16.20 -15.24 11.56
CA GLY A 82 16.20 -16.37 10.64
C GLY A 82 15.36 -16.18 9.37
N GLU A 83 14.57 -15.10 9.27
CA GLU A 83 13.69 -14.84 8.13
C GLU A 83 14.29 -13.85 7.12
N GLU A 84 15.56 -13.46 7.25
CA GLU A 84 16.32 -12.70 6.22
C GLU A 84 15.67 -11.37 5.81
N PHE A 85 15.11 -10.63 6.79
CA PHE A 85 14.59 -9.30 6.53
C PHE A 85 15.70 -8.28 6.33
N SER A 86 15.59 -7.53 5.23
CA SER A 86 16.35 -6.30 5.00
C SER A 86 15.43 -5.09 5.14
N CYS A 87 15.90 -4.02 5.78
CA CYS A 87 15.08 -2.85 6.12
C CYS A 87 15.72 -1.56 5.66
N GLY A 88 14.91 -0.64 5.15
CA GLY A 88 15.41 0.64 4.68
C GLY A 88 14.31 1.65 4.40
N ARG A 89 14.70 2.92 4.33
CA ARG A 89 13.82 3.99 3.84
C ARG A 89 13.72 4.03 2.32
N ASN A 90 14.70 3.43 1.64
CA ASN A 90 14.72 3.24 0.19
C ASN A 90 13.87 2.04 -0.26
N MET A 91 13.27 1.30 0.67
CA MET A 91 12.42 0.13 0.37
C MET A 91 10.94 0.52 0.32
N THR A 92 10.63 1.58 -0.42
CA THR A 92 9.26 2.12 -0.49
C THR A 92 8.32 1.18 -1.25
N ILE A 93 7.14 0.94 -0.68
CA ILE A 93 6.07 0.19 -1.34
C ILE A 93 4.90 1.14 -1.50
N ASP A 94 4.41 1.28 -2.72
CA ASP A 94 3.18 1.98 -3.00
C ASP A 94 2.00 1.00 -2.93
N PHE A 95 1.15 1.17 -1.91
CA PHE A 95 -0.05 0.36 -1.71
C PHE A 95 -1.30 1.01 -2.31
N ALA A 96 -1.16 1.88 -3.31
CA ALA A 96 -2.17 2.69 -4.00
C ALA A 96 -2.95 3.71 -3.14
N THR A 97 -3.04 3.46 -1.83
CA THR A 97 -3.72 4.31 -0.83
C THR A 97 -2.74 5.06 0.06
N PHE A 98 -1.50 4.59 0.14
CA PHE A 98 -0.40 5.22 0.85
C PHE A 98 0.93 4.62 0.37
N THR A 99 1.99 5.39 0.53
CA THR A 99 3.36 4.91 0.31
C THR A 99 4.01 4.60 1.65
N MET A 100 4.45 3.36 1.81
CA MET A 100 5.22 2.94 2.97
C MET A 100 6.65 3.49 2.85
N MET A 101 7.02 4.45 3.70
CA MET A 101 8.32 5.12 3.65
C MET A 101 9.44 4.38 4.38
N TYR A 102 9.10 3.49 5.31
CA TYR A 102 10.05 2.61 5.98
C TYR A 102 9.38 1.26 6.20
N GLY A 103 10.10 0.21 5.84
CA GLY A 103 9.68 -1.16 6.10
C GLY A 103 10.83 -2.12 5.89
N CYS A 104 10.55 -3.37 6.20
CA CYS A 104 11.44 -4.48 5.94
C CYS A 104 10.83 -5.40 4.90
N ARG A 105 11.69 -6.06 4.12
CA ARG A 105 11.29 -7.05 3.13
C ARG A 105 12.13 -8.30 3.30
N SER A 106 11.49 -9.44 3.12
CA SER A 106 12.16 -10.73 2.99
C SER A 106 11.69 -11.43 1.73
N TYR A 107 12.65 -11.85 0.93
CA TYR A 107 12.45 -12.71 -0.25
C TYR A 107 12.64 -14.19 0.11
N LYS A 108 12.82 -14.51 1.39
CA LYS A 108 13.04 -15.88 1.80
C LYS A 108 11.84 -16.73 1.42
N ARG A 109 12.08 -17.74 0.58
CA ARG A 109 11.05 -18.63 0.00
C ARG A 109 10.12 -17.94 -1.00
N SER A 110 10.48 -16.78 -1.57
CA SER A 110 9.68 -16.04 -2.57
C SER A 110 9.29 -16.83 -3.82
N ASN A 111 9.94 -17.97 -4.08
CA ASN A 111 9.81 -18.77 -5.30
C ASN A 111 8.51 -19.61 -5.36
N ILE A 112 7.42 -19.14 -4.74
CA ILE A 112 6.11 -19.80 -4.87
C ILE A 112 5.49 -19.33 -6.17
N GLY A 113 5.38 -20.24 -7.14
CA GLY A 113 4.72 -19.99 -8.42
C GLY A 113 3.25 -19.64 -8.22
N TRP A 114 2.93 -18.36 -8.36
CA TRP A 114 1.55 -17.86 -8.31
C TRP A 114 0.80 -18.30 -9.56
N SER A 115 -0.40 -18.87 -9.39
CA SER A 115 -1.23 -19.20 -10.54
C SER A 115 -1.72 -17.92 -11.22
N LYS A 116 -1.75 -17.90 -12.56
CA LYS A 116 -2.37 -16.81 -13.33
C LYS A 116 -3.84 -16.58 -12.95
N SER A 117 -4.52 -17.58 -12.39
CA SER A 117 -5.90 -17.46 -11.90
C SER A 117 -6.03 -16.71 -10.57
N GLU A 118 -4.94 -16.51 -9.83
CA GLU A 118 -4.94 -15.81 -8.55
C GLU A 118 -4.50 -14.35 -8.65
N VAL A 119 -3.72 -14.02 -9.67
CA VAL A 119 -3.16 -12.68 -9.87
C VAL A 119 -4.21 -11.78 -10.53
N PRO A 120 -4.50 -10.58 -9.96
CA PRO A 120 -5.37 -9.60 -10.59
C PRO A 120 -4.84 -9.14 -11.94
N MET A 121 -5.76 -8.77 -12.83
CA MET A 121 -5.42 -8.37 -14.20
C MET A 121 -6.05 -7.03 -14.54
N LEU A 122 -5.26 -6.19 -15.21
CA LEU A 122 -5.70 -4.99 -15.90
C LEU A 122 -5.50 -5.26 -17.39
N HIS A 123 -6.57 -5.29 -18.16
CA HIS A 123 -6.52 -5.54 -19.60
C HIS A 123 -7.12 -4.38 -20.35
N VAL A 124 -6.37 -3.77 -21.26
CA VAL A 124 -6.88 -2.71 -22.12
C VAL A 124 -7.70 -3.35 -23.23
N GLU A 125 -9.00 -3.07 -23.24
CA GLU A 125 -9.92 -3.59 -24.26
C GLU A 125 -9.89 -2.71 -25.51
N SER A 126 -9.80 -1.41 -25.32
CA SER A 126 -9.70 -0.45 -26.42
C SER A 126 -9.03 0.83 -25.97
N ASP A 127 -8.23 1.42 -26.85
CA ASP A 127 -7.78 2.81 -26.74
C ASP A 127 -8.11 3.53 -28.04
N SER A 128 -8.84 4.63 -27.93
CA SER A 128 -9.35 5.37 -29.09
C SER A 128 -9.09 6.85 -28.91
N SER A 129 -8.59 7.49 -29.96
CA SER A 129 -8.44 8.95 -30.02
C SER A 129 -9.40 9.48 -31.08
N THR A 130 -10.32 10.34 -30.66
CA THR A 130 -11.19 11.13 -31.55
C THR A 130 -10.74 12.58 -31.53
N ASP A 131 -11.23 13.41 -32.46
CA ASP A 131 -10.85 14.83 -32.56
C ASP A 131 -11.11 15.62 -31.26
N ASP A 132 -12.05 15.16 -30.40
CA ASP A 132 -12.43 15.85 -29.17
C ASP A 132 -11.77 15.28 -27.89
N ALA A 133 -11.38 14.00 -27.86
CA ALA A 133 -10.73 13.39 -26.69
C ALA A 133 -10.16 11.97 -26.97
N ARG A 134 -9.10 11.61 -26.24
CA ARG A 134 -8.64 10.22 -26.09
C ARG A 134 -9.40 9.52 -24.96
N ARG A 135 -9.84 8.29 -25.22
CA ARG A 135 -10.57 7.42 -24.29
C ARG A 135 -9.97 6.03 -24.29
N THR A 136 -9.70 5.51 -23.09
CA THR A 136 -9.23 4.14 -22.87
C THR A 136 -10.24 3.35 -22.05
N ILE A 137 -10.50 2.11 -22.43
CA ILE A 137 -11.37 1.17 -21.71
C ILE A 137 -10.51 0.03 -21.19
N VAL A 138 -10.60 -0.22 -19.89
CA VAL A 138 -9.80 -1.21 -19.17
C VAL A 138 -10.73 -2.19 -18.46
N SER A 139 -10.62 -3.47 -18.81
CA SER A 139 -11.18 -4.58 -18.06
C SER A 139 -10.36 -4.83 -16.80
N ILE A 140 -11.00 -4.84 -15.63
CA ILE A 140 -10.35 -5.12 -14.35
C ILE A 140 -10.95 -6.39 -13.76
N ASP A 141 -10.07 -7.35 -13.45
CA ASP A 141 -10.42 -8.60 -12.76
C ASP A 141 -9.58 -8.72 -11.49
N THR A 142 -10.19 -8.51 -10.33
CA THR A 142 -9.55 -8.63 -9.01
C THR A 142 -9.51 -10.09 -8.51
N LYS A 143 -9.92 -11.05 -9.35
CA LYS A 143 -10.01 -12.47 -9.06
C LYS A 143 -10.91 -12.73 -7.85
N SER A 144 -10.34 -13.26 -6.77
CA SER A 144 -11.07 -13.59 -5.55
C SER A 144 -11.18 -12.43 -4.57
N SER A 145 -10.52 -11.29 -4.84
CA SER A 145 -10.49 -10.18 -3.91
C SER A 145 -11.73 -9.29 -4.04
N THR A 146 -12.51 -9.24 -2.97
CA THR A 146 -13.65 -8.34 -2.80
C THR A 146 -13.26 -7.01 -2.13
N ARG A 147 -11.98 -6.80 -1.83
CA ARG A 147 -11.46 -5.59 -1.23
C ARG A 147 -10.29 -5.06 -2.04
N TRP A 148 -10.51 -3.98 -2.76
CA TRP A 148 -9.52 -3.41 -3.66
C TRP A 148 -9.43 -1.90 -3.52
N SER A 149 -8.29 -1.37 -3.92
CA SER A 149 -8.03 0.06 -4.00
C SER A 149 -7.45 0.39 -5.35
N LEU A 150 -8.05 1.36 -6.01
CA LEU A 150 -7.66 1.82 -7.35
C LEU A 150 -7.18 3.26 -7.24
N ALA A 151 -5.96 3.55 -7.70
CA ALA A 151 -5.46 4.92 -7.81
C ALA A 151 -5.30 5.27 -9.29
N ILE A 152 -5.85 6.42 -9.68
CA ILE A 152 -5.86 6.92 -11.04
C ILE A 152 -5.01 8.18 -11.10
N ASN A 153 -4.08 8.24 -12.05
CA ASN A 153 -3.20 9.38 -12.24
C ASN A 153 -3.97 10.54 -12.85
N LYS A 154 -4.20 11.60 -12.05
CA LYS A 154 -4.99 12.76 -12.44
C LYS A 154 -4.20 13.77 -13.27
N GLN A 155 -2.88 13.61 -13.39
CA GLN A 155 -2.05 14.40 -14.30
C GLN A 155 -2.36 14.05 -15.77
N GLU A 156 -2.62 12.77 -16.04
CA GLU A 156 -2.93 12.26 -17.38
C GLU A 156 -4.44 12.13 -17.63
N ILE A 157 -5.21 11.80 -16.59
CA ILE A 157 -6.65 11.52 -16.71
C ILE A 157 -7.48 12.66 -16.12
N ASP A 158 -8.36 13.22 -16.93
CA ASP A 158 -9.29 14.28 -16.53
C ASP A 158 -10.49 13.70 -15.76
N ASP A 159 -11.08 12.61 -16.25
CA ASP A 159 -12.19 11.95 -15.58
C ASP A 159 -12.21 10.45 -15.87
N PHE A 160 -13.04 9.72 -15.13
CA PHE A 160 -13.21 8.28 -15.32
C PHE A 160 -14.56 7.81 -14.82
N THR A 161 -14.95 6.61 -15.26
CA THR A 161 -16.16 5.93 -14.82
C THR A 161 -15.90 4.47 -14.59
N ILE A 162 -16.59 3.88 -13.61
CA ILE A 162 -16.55 2.45 -13.33
C ILE A 162 -17.93 1.85 -13.58
N HIS A 163 -17.99 0.83 -14.43
CA HIS A 163 -19.20 0.06 -14.71
C HIS A 163 -19.05 -1.37 -14.19
N VAL A 164 -20.08 -1.87 -13.52
CA VAL A 164 -20.21 -3.25 -13.09
C VAL A 164 -21.45 -3.79 -13.76
N ASP A 165 -21.29 -4.75 -14.67
CA ASP A 165 -22.37 -5.24 -15.52
C ASP A 165 -23.12 -4.09 -16.22
N SER A 166 -24.40 -3.87 -15.92
CA SER A 166 -25.21 -2.78 -16.46
C SER A 166 -25.26 -1.52 -15.56
N ASN A 167 -24.63 -1.55 -14.38
CA ASN A 167 -24.73 -0.49 -13.38
C ASN A 167 -23.46 0.37 -13.34
N LYS A 168 -23.63 1.68 -13.34
CA LYS A 168 -22.53 2.63 -13.17
C LYS A 168 -22.25 2.85 -11.69
N LEU A 169 -21.09 2.40 -11.23
CA LEU A 169 -20.67 2.50 -9.83
C LEU A 169 -20.01 3.85 -9.53
N VAL A 170 -19.28 4.40 -10.51
CA VAL A 170 -18.70 5.75 -10.43
C VAL A 170 -19.14 6.59 -11.63
N HIS A 171 -19.83 7.69 -11.34
CA HIS A 171 -20.30 8.66 -12.34
C HIS A 171 -19.21 9.66 -12.70
N LEU A 172 -19.42 10.41 -13.80
CA LEU A 172 -18.55 11.52 -14.20
C LEU A 172 -18.63 12.67 -13.18
N GLY A 173 -17.59 13.48 -13.13
CA GLY A 173 -17.46 14.66 -12.28
C GLY A 173 -17.10 14.36 -10.82
N GLY A 174 -16.84 15.42 -10.06
CA GLY A 174 -16.62 15.35 -8.60
C GLY A 174 -15.35 14.61 -8.17
N LYS A 175 -14.32 14.56 -9.02
CA LYS A 175 -13.06 13.87 -8.70
C LYS A 175 -12.10 14.82 -7.99
N SER A 176 -11.74 14.49 -6.75
CA SER A 176 -10.68 15.18 -6.00
C SER A 176 -9.34 14.48 -6.20
N GLU A 177 -8.23 15.20 -6.15
CA GLU A 177 -6.91 14.58 -6.14
C GLU A 177 -6.14 14.90 -4.86
N VAL A 178 -5.25 13.98 -4.48
CA VAL A 178 -4.23 14.19 -3.46
C VAL A 178 -2.92 13.71 -4.05
N ASP A 179 -1.91 14.58 -4.08
CA ASP A 179 -0.59 14.31 -4.65
C ASP A 179 -0.62 13.78 -6.11
N GLY A 180 -1.57 14.28 -6.92
CA GLY A 180 -1.75 13.89 -8.32
C GLY A 180 -2.51 12.58 -8.54
N TRP A 181 -3.05 11.96 -7.48
CA TRP A 181 -3.80 10.71 -7.56
C TRP A 181 -5.24 10.87 -7.06
N HIS A 182 -6.18 10.24 -7.77
CA HIS A 182 -7.52 9.97 -7.24
C HIS A 182 -7.62 8.52 -6.79
N THR A 183 -7.89 8.28 -5.51
CA THR A 183 -7.96 6.92 -4.96
C THR A 183 -9.40 6.52 -4.60
N ILE A 184 -9.82 5.38 -5.16
CA ILE A 184 -11.09 4.72 -4.87
C ILE A 184 -10.80 3.51 -4.02
N ARG A 185 -11.58 3.30 -2.96
CA ARG A 185 -11.48 2.14 -2.08
C ARG A 185 -12.82 1.44 -2.06
N PHE A 186 -12.81 0.14 -2.33
CA PHE A 186 -14.01 -0.67 -2.28
C PHE A 186 -13.82 -1.84 -1.32
N ALA A 187 -14.79 -2.04 -0.43
CA ALA A 187 -14.75 -3.07 0.62
C ALA A 187 -16.16 -3.55 0.96
N GLY A 188 -16.96 -3.89 -0.07
CA GLY A 188 -18.39 -4.22 0.07
C GLY A 188 -18.70 -5.63 0.57
N GLY A 189 -17.73 -6.40 1.08
CA GLY A 189 -17.93 -7.78 1.49
C GLY A 189 -18.27 -8.72 0.31
N LYS A 190 -19.16 -9.70 0.51
CA LYS A 190 -19.45 -10.74 -0.50
C LYS A 190 -20.07 -10.22 -1.80
N SER A 191 -20.73 -9.06 -1.77
CA SER A 191 -21.38 -8.43 -2.93
C SER A 191 -20.49 -7.41 -3.64
N SER A 192 -19.21 -7.34 -3.27
CA SER A 192 -18.26 -6.44 -3.90
C SER A 192 -17.94 -6.89 -5.32
N PRO A 193 -17.90 -5.97 -6.31
CA PRO A 193 -17.55 -6.33 -7.67
C PRO A 193 -16.10 -6.79 -7.73
N THR A 194 -15.89 -7.94 -8.36
CA THR A 194 -14.56 -8.48 -8.64
C THR A 194 -14.18 -8.35 -10.11
N LYS A 195 -15.15 -8.04 -10.97
CA LYS A 195 -14.96 -7.73 -12.37
C LYS A 195 -15.71 -6.46 -12.71
N PHE A 196 -15.05 -5.54 -13.37
CA PHE A 196 -15.62 -4.25 -13.73
C PHE A 196 -14.83 -3.59 -14.85
N GLU A 197 -15.50 -2.69 -15.55
CA GLU A 197 -14.90 -1.90 -16.62
C GLU A 197 -14.56 -0.50 -16.08
N LEU A 198 -13.32 -0.08 -16.30
CA LEU A 198 -12.85 1.28 -16.06
C LEU A 198 -12.72 1.99 -17.40
N THR A 199 -13.54 3.01 -17.62
CA THR A 199 -13.34 3.94 -18.73
C THR A 199 -12.58 5.16 -18.23
N LEU A 200 -11.48 5.51 -18.89
CA LEU A 200 -10.63 6.67 -18.63
C LEU A 200 -10.80 7.72 -19.73
N PHE A 201 -10.91 8.98 -19.33
CA PHE A 201 -10.98 10.15 -20.21
C PHE A 201 -9.70 10.97 -20.02
N TRP A 202 -8.88 11.07 -21.07
CA TRP A 202 -7.59 11.72 -21.00
C TRP A 202 -7.73 13.24 -20.95
N SER A 203 -6.81 13.88 -20.22
CA SER A 203 -6.67 15.33 -20.22
C SER A 203 -6.22 15.83 -21.60
N ILE A 204 -6.81 16.92 -22.09
CA ILE A 204 -6.42 17.58 -23.36
C ILE A 204 -4.95 18.05 -23.33
N ASN A 205 -4.44 18.37 -22.14
CA ASN A 205 -3.03 18.71 -21.92
C ASN A 205 -2.11 17.49 -21.72
N GLY A 206 -2.66 16.26 -21.67
CA GLY A 206 -1.92 15.01 -21.46
C GLY A 206 -1.07 14.58 -22.66
N THR A 207 -1.11 15.32 -23.77
CA THR A 207 -0.30 15.08 -24.95
C THR A 207 0.80 16.13 -25.10
N HIS A 208 1.92 15.95 -24.39
CA HIS A 208 3.23 16.48 -24.80
C HIS A 208 4.45 15.68 -24.30
N ALA A 209 4.28 14.49 -23.71
CA ALA A 209 5.39 13.55 -23.56
C ALA A 209 5.44 12.56 -24.75
N SER A 210 5.42 13.10 -25.97
CA SER A 210 5.93 12.36 -27.12
C SER A 210 7.41 12.07 -26.85
N ALA A 211 7.73 10.78 -26.70
CA ALA A 211 9.02 10.17 -27.06
C ALA A 211 10.29 11.01 -26.78
N LYS A 212 10.41 11.66 -25.62
CA LYS A 212 11.71 12.06 -25.11
C LYS A 212 12.23 10.92 -24.27
N GLU A 213 13.04 10.07 -24.89
CA GLU A 213 13.93 9.07 -24.27
C GLU A 213 13.82 9.01 -22.75
N THR A 214 12.72 8.45 -22.26
CA THR A 214 12.59 8.23 -20.84
C THR A 214 13.50 7.06 -20.57
N LYS A 215 14.62 7.33 -19.91
CA LYS A 215 15.48 6.28 -19.35
C LYS A 215 14.58 5.24 -18.69
N ALA A 216 14.93 3.98 -18.82
CA ALA A 216 14.16 2.80 -18.42
C ALA A 216 13.70 2.73 -16.94
N GLU A 217 13.84 3.82 -16.17
CA GLU A 217 13.55 3.93 -14.74
C GLU A 217 12.25 4.69 -14.40
N ASP A 218 11.63 5.44 -15.31
CA ASP A 218 10.37 6.15 -15.04
C ASP A 218 9.15 5.32 -15.50
N PHE A 219 8.87 4.24 -14.78
CA PHE A 219 7.60 3.54 -14.89
C PHE A 219 6.52 4.35 -14.17
N SER A 220 6.07 5.45 -14.77
CA SER A 220 4.93 6.21 -14.27
C SER A 220 3.64 5.49 -14.70
N PRO A 221 2.87 4.91 -13.76
CA PRO A 221 1.66 4.19 -14.13
C PRO A 221 0.51 5.16 -14.36
N LEU A 222 -0.41 4.80 -15.24
CA LEU A 222 -1.69 5.47 -15.43
C LEU A 222 -2.67 5.10 -14.32
N VAL A 223 -2.67 3.82 -13.96
CA VAL A 223 -3.56 3.23 -12.96
C VAL A 223 -2.75 2.30 -12.07
N LYS A 224 -2.99 2.35 -10.76
CA LYS A 224 -2.46 1.42 -9.77
C LYS A 224 -3.62 0.67 -9.13
N LEU A 225 -3.53 -0.64 -9.06
CA LEU A 225 -4.51 -1.49 -8.40
C LEU A 225 -3.83 -2.28 -7.29
N ARG A 226 -4.37 -2.14 -6.08
CA ARG A 226 -4.10 -3.06 -4.97
C ARG A 226 -5.33 -3.91 -4.72
N THR A 227 -5.15 -5.22 -4.62
CA THR A 227 -6.21 -6.12 -4.15
C THR A 227 -5.77 -6.81 -2.87
N ASP A 228 -6.65 -6.80 -1.87
CA ASP A 228 -6.39 -7.36 -0.55
C ASP A 228 -7.09 -8.73 -0.43
N VAL A 229 -6.35 -9.77 -0.04
CA VAL A 229 -6.89 -11.12 0.16
C VAL A 229 -6.67 -11.52 1.62
N ASN A 230 -7.76 -11.90 2.29
CA ASN A 230 -7.70 -12.40 3.67
C ASN A 230 -7.25 -13.87 3.67
N ARG A 231 -5.99 -14.10 3.32
CA ARG A 231 -5.35 -15.42 3.32
C ARG A 231 -3.97 -15.30 3.96
N VAL A 232 -3.72 -16.15 4.94
CA VAL A 232 -2.39 -16.30 5.54
C VAL A 232 -1.60 -17.28 4.69
N THR A 233 -0.53 -16.81 4.06
CA THR A 233 0.39 -17.69 3.33
C THR A 233 1.37 -18.36 4.29
N PRO A 234 2.00 -19.49 3.92
CA PRO A 234 3.00 -20.13 4.78
C PRO A 234 4.13 -19.19 5.22
N MET A 235 4.57 -18.26 4.36
CA MET A 235 5.59 -17.28 4.71
C MET A 235 5.11 -16.30 5.78
N VAL A 236 3.86 -15.84 5.65
CA VAL A 236 3.27 -14.92 6.63
C VAL A 236 3.03 -15.64 7.95
N ALA A 237 2.49 -16.86 7.94
CA ALA A 237 2.27 -17.66 9.15
C ALA A 237 3.56 -17.78 9.98
N MET A 238 4.68 -18.13 9.34
CA MET A 238 5.99 -18.24 10.00
C MET A 238 6.46 -16.93 10.64
N VAL A 239 6.20 -15.80 10.01
CA VAL A 239 6.56 -14.48 10.56
C VAL A 239 5.63 -14.12 11.72
N LEU A 240 4.32 -14.35 11.58
CA LEU A 240 3.34 -14.09 12.64
C LEU A 240 3.64 -14.92 13.90
N GLU A 241 4.01 -16.19 13.76
CA GLU A 241 4.36 -17.08 14.88
C GLU A 241 5.60 -16.63 15.66
N LYS A 242 6.54 -15.96 14.99
CA LYS A 242 7.81 -15.51 15.59
C LYS A 242 7.76 -14.07 16.07
N LEU A 243 6.73 -13.31 15.70
CA LEU A 243 6.63 -11.92 16.14
C LEU A 243 6.47 -11.84 17.66
N PRO A 244 7.01 -10.80 18.31
CA PRO A 244 6.84 -10.62 19.74
C PRO A 244 5.35 -10.56 20.12
N ARG A 245 4.99 -11.12 21.29
CA ARG A 245 3.59 -11.19 21.76
C ARG A 245 2.94 -9.83 21.99
N TRP A 246 3.74 -8.81 22.27
CA TRP A 246 3.30 -7.43 22.38
C TRP A 246 3.02 -6.76 21.02
N SER A 247 3.24 -7.46 19.90
CA SER A 247 2.86 -6.96 18.58
C SER A 247 1.44 -7.38 18.22
N THR A 248 0.68 -6.47 17.63
CA THR A 248 -0.66 -6.76 17.10
C THR A 248 -0.68 -6.67 15.60
N HIS A 249 -1.45 -7.55 14.99
CA HIS A 249 -1.70 -7.55 13.55
C HIS A 249 -2.80 -6.54 13.20
N PHE A 250 -2.77 -6.08 11.95
CA PHE A 250 -3.72 -5.13 11.35
C PHE A 250 -3.53 -3.67 11.76
N GLY A 251 -3.05 -2.89 10.79
CA GLY A 251 -3.00 -1.44 10.83
C GLY A 251 -4.36 -0.76 10.66
N LYS A 252 -4.32 0.40 9.99
CA LYS A 252 -5.51 1.22 9.72
C LYS A 252 -6.42 0.51 8.71
N SER A 253 -7.65 1.01 8.56
CA SER A 253 -8.61 0.51 7.55
C SER A 253 -8.12 0.60 6.09
N THR A 254 -7.05 1.36 5.83
CA THR A 254 -6.37 1.44 4.53
C THR A 254 -5.24 0.42 4.36
N SER A 255 -4.80 -0.23 5.44
CA SER A 255 -3.76 -1.26 5.39
C SER A 255 -4.29 -2.51 4.68
N PRO A 256 -3.45 -3.17 3.86
CA PRO A 256 -3.79 -4.43 3.23
C PRO A 256 -4.07 -5.52 4.28
N TYR A 257 -4.68 -6.61 3.83
CA TYR A 257 -4.71 -7.86 4.61
C TYR A 257 -3.35 -8.56 4.58
N THR A 258 -3.29 -9.82 5.01
CA THR A 258 -2.06 -10.62 5.07
C THR A 258 -1.50 -11.00 3.70
N LEU A 259 -2.28 -10.86 2.63
CA LEU A 259 -1.85 -11.01 1.24
C LEU A 259 -2.36 -9.83 0.41
N ALA A 260 -1.47 -9.19 -0.34
CA ALA A 260 -1.80 -8.11 -1.26
C ALA A 260 -1.15 -8.36 -2.61
N PHE A 261 -1.93 -8.14 -3.68
CA PHE A 261 -1.40 -8.06 -5.03
C PHE A 261 -1.33 -6.60 -5.44
N LEU A 262 -0.23 -6.22 -6.07
CA LEU A 262 0.00 -4.91 -6.65
C LEU A 262 0.16 -5.07 -8.15
N THR A 263 -0.65 -4.35 -8.91
CA THR A 263 -0.55 -4.31 -10.37
C THR A 263 -0.77 -2.89 -10.86
N ALA A 264 -0.27 -2.58 -12.04
CA ALA A 264 -0.36 -1.25 -12.60
C ALA A 264 -0.48 -1.31 -14.12
N LEU A 265 -1.16 -0.31 -14.67
CA LEU A 265 -1.21 -0.06 -16.10
C LEU A 265 -0.23 1.07 -16.42
N PRO A 266 0.73 0.91 -17.33
CA PRO A 266 1.64 1.99 -17.73
C PRO A 266 0.89 3.11 -18.47
N ILE A 267 1.50 4.31 -18.54
CA ILE A 267 0.98 5.42 -19.37
C ILE A 267 1.09 5.10 -20.87
N ASN A 268 2.17 4.43 -21.28
CA ASN A 268 2.35 3.94 -22.65
C ASN A 268 1.58 2.63 -22.82
N ILE A 269 0.39 2.74 -23.38
CA ILE A 269 -0.55 1.66 -23.67
C ILE A 269 -0.49 1.33 -25.17
#